data_AF-A0A2A4IAP8-F1
#
_entry.id   AF-A0A2A4IAP8-F1
#
_cell.length_a   1.000
_cell.length_b   1.000
_cell.length_c   1.000
_cell.angle_alpha   90.00
_cell.angle_beta   90.00
_cell.angle_gamma   90.00
#
_symmetry.space_group_name_H-M   'P 1'
#
loop_
_entity.id
_entity.type
_entity.pdbx_description
1 polymer ?
#
loop_
_entity_poly.entity_id
_entity_poly.type
_entity_poly.pdbx_seq_one_letter_code
_entity_poly.pdbx_strand_id
1 'polypeptide(L)'
;MRPIVLAIISAPLIMLGASGDARAPSRNTVPAATPAGKPQSCIPIQSIRESLVRSDSVIDFRTNGSRVYRVTLPQGCPGLGFERRFSYATSLSQLCSQDIITVFSQSPPMRGASCGLAPFQPVTLAPPNADPAKSG
;
A
#
# COMPACT_ATOMS: atom_id res chain seq x y z
N MET A 1 -37.17 -56.34 4.16
CA MET A 1 -38.62 -56.08 4.29
C MET A 1 -38.85 -55.47 5.67
N ARG A 2 -38.88 -54.12 5.75
CA ARG A 2 -39.98 -53.23 6.25
C ARG A 2 -40.33 -53.38 7.75
N PRO A 3 -40.75 -52.31 8.45
CA PRO A 3 -40.33 -50.90 8.43
C PRO A 3 -40.21 -50.35 9.89
N ILE A 4 -39.94 -49.05 10.08
CA ILE A 4 -40.70 -48.12 10.95
C ILE A 4 -39.89 -46.83 11.09
N VAL A 5 -40.49 -45.78 10.55
CA VAL A 5 -40.10 -44.37 10.65
C VAL A 5 -40.54 -43.88 12.03
N LEU A 6 -39.63 -43.28 12.79
CA LEU A 6 -40.02 -42.37 13.87
C LEU A 6 -39.36 -41.01 13.60
N ALA A 7 -40.18 -40.09 13.09
CA ALA A 7 -39.88 -38.68 12.97
C ALA A 7 -39.80 -38.08 14.38
N ILE A 8 -38.69 -37.41 14.72
CA ILE A 8 -38.61 -36.54 15.89
C ILE A 8 -38.36 -35.12 15.39
N ILE A 9 -39.26 -34.26 15.86
CA ILE A 9 -39.49 -32.88 15.48
C ILE A 9 -38.42 -31.97 16.11
N SER A 10 -38.07 -30.95 15.33
CA SER A 10 -37.07 -29.89 15.46
C SER A 10 -37.11 -29.00 16.72
N ALA A 11 -35.93 -28.52 17.13
CA ALA A 11 -35.73 -27.15 17.62
C ALA A 11 -34.32 -26.65 17.24
N PRO A 12 -34.17 -25.63 16.36
CA PRO A 12 -32.86 -25.11 15.99
C PRO A 12 -32.43 -24.04 17.01
N LEU A 13 -31.32 -24.29 17.72
CA LEU A 13 -30.67 -23.25 18.52
C LEU A 13 -29.81 -22.39 17.57
N ILE A 14 -30.43 -21.35 16.99
CA ILE A 14 -29.73 -20.38 16.14
C ILE A 14 -28.89 -19.48 17.04
N MET A 15 -27.61 -19.80 17.18
CA MET A 15 -26.62 -18.90 17.75
C MET A 15 -26.47 -17.68 16.81
N LEU A 16 -26.95 -16.53 17.26
CA LEU A 16 -26.84 -15.25 16.56
C LEU A 16 -25.39 -14.73 16.73
N GLY A 17 -24.50 -15.15 15.83
CA GLY A 17 -23.14 -14.61 15.76
C GLY A 17 -23.14 -13.17 15.25
N ALA A 18 -22.91 -12.20 16.13
CA ALA A 18 -22.66 -10.82 15.75
C ALA A 18 -21.34 -10.75 14.95
N SER A 19 -21.44 -10.55 13.65
CA SER A 19 -20.28 -10.28 12.79
C SER A 19 -19.83 -8.85 13.07
N GLY A 20 -18.79 -8.70 13.90
CA GLY A 20 -18.10 -7.42 14.07
C GLY A 20 -17.44 -7.04 12.73
N ASP A 21 -18.06 -6.12 12.00
CA ASP A 21 -17.55 -5.57 10.75
C ASP A 21 -16.36 -4.64 11.06
N ALA A 22 -15.20 -5.23 11.35
CA ALA A 22 -13.94 -4.51 11.41
C ALA A 22 -13.61 -4.07 9.97
N ARG A 23 -14.18 -2.94 9.53
CA ARG A 23 -13.81 -2.28 8.27
C ARG A 23 -12.33 -1.94 8.34
N ALA A 24 -11.51 -2.78 7.70
CA ALA A 24 -10.10 -2.50 7.49
C ALA A 24 -9.97 -1.11 6.84
N PRO A 25 -8.96 -0.31 7.23
CA PRO A 25 -8.69 0.98 6.60
C PRO A 25 -8.69 0.84 5.08
N SER A 26 -9.41 1.73 4.40
CA SER A 26 -9.47 1.73 2.94
C SER A 26 -8.04 1.84 2.40
N ARG A 27 -7.64 0.89 1.54
CA ARG A 27 -6.32 0.90 0.88
C ARG A 27 -6.06 2.16 0.02
N ASN A 28 -7.04 3.06 -0.10
CA ASN A 28 -6.92 4.34 -0.80
C ASN A 28 -6.49 5.51 0.10
N THR A 29 -6.42 5.36 1.42
CA THR A 29 -5.98 6.45 2.29
C THR A 29 -4.45 6.51 2.30
N VAL A 30 -3.89 7.68 1.98
CA VAL A 30 -2.46 7.98 2.17
C VAL A 30 -2.24 8.25 3.67
N PRO A 31 -1.47 7.42 4.40
CA PRO A 31 -1.28 7.64 5.83
C PRO A 31 -0.55 8.96 6.08
N ALA A 32 -0.97 9.70 7.11
CA ALA A 32 -0.22 10.86 7.60
C ALA A 32 1.21 10.43 7.95
N ALA A 33 2.18 11.27 7.59
CA ALA A 33 3.59 10.96 7.76
C ALA A 33 4.31 12.16 8.37
N THR A 34 5.02 11.91 9.47
CA THR A 34 5.85 12.90 10.14
C THR A 34 7.30 12.68 9.74
N PRO A 35 8.04 13.71 9.29
CA PRO A 35 9.47 13.61 9.00
C PRO A 35 10.25 13.08 10.21
N ALA A 36 11.08 12.06 9.99
CA ALA A 36 11.91 11.41 11.01
C ALA A 36 13.42 11.61 10.79
N GLY A 37 13.79 12.56 9.93
CA GLY A 37 15.18 12.83 9.59
C GLY A 37 15.33 13.74 8.37
N LYS A 38 16.57 13.92 7.90
CA LYS A 38 16.85 14.67 6.67
C LYS A 38 16.50 13.83 5.43
N PRO A 39 15.98 14.44 4.35
CA PRO A 39 15.81 13.76 3.08
C PRO A 39 17.14 13.18 2.58
N GLN A 40 17.07 11.99 1.98
CA GLN A 40 18.21 11.33 1.36
C GLN A 40 18.07 11.36 -0.16
N SER A 41 19.18 11.59 -0.86
CA SER A 41 19.18 11.56 -2.33
C SER A 41 19.07 10.15 -2.87
N CYS A 42 19.61 9.14 -2.19
CA CYS A 42 19.57 7.75 -2.63
C CYS A 42 19.40 6.79 -1.45
N ILE A 43 18.74 5.65 -1.68
CA ILE A 43 18.64 4.54 -0.73
C ILE A 43 19.14 3.23 -1.37
N PRO A 44 19.76 2.30 -0.62
CA PRO A 44 20.25 1.04 -1.18
C PRO A 44 19.10 0.14 -1.63
N ILE A 45 19.12 -0.35 -2.88
CA ILE A 45 18.03 -1.19 -3.42
C ILE A 45 17.87 -2.48 -2.62
N GLN A 46 18.99 -3.10 -2.23
CA GLN A 46 18.99 -4.33 -1.43
C GLN A 46 18.34 -4.15 -0.04
N SER A 47 18.20 -2.92 0.44
CA SER A 47 17.53 -2.62 1.70
C SER A 47 16.01 -2.54 1.56
N ILE A 48 15.50 -2.29 0.35
CA ILE A 48 14.08 -2.12 0.06
C ILE A 48 13.38 -3.48 0.13
N ARG A 49 12.38 -3.57 1.00
CA ARG A 49 11.53 -4.76 1.19
C ARG A 49 10.19 -4.61 0.50
N GLU A 50 9.68 -3.39 0.45
CA GLU A 50 8.38 -3.12 -0.15
C GLU A 50 8.36 -1.71 -0.73
N SER A 51 7.74 -1.56 -1.90
CA SER A 51 7.43 -0.25 -2.51
C SER A 51 5.91 -0.11 -2.56
N LEU A 52 5.38 0.70 -1.65
CA LEU A 52 3.95 0.88 -1.46
C LEU A 52 3.50 2.16 -2.14
N VAL A 53 2.84 2.02 -3.28
CA VAL A 53 2.18 3.15 -3.92
C VAL A 53 0.95 3.53 -3.10
N ARG A 54 0.91 4.78 -2.63
CA ARG A 54 -0.20 5.33 -1.84
C ARG A 54 -1.15 6.16 -2.69
N SER A 55 -0.63 6.81 -3.74
CA SER A 55 -1.38 7.62 -4.71
C SER A 55 -0.55 7.83 -5.98
N ASP A 56 -1.06 8.61 -6.93
CA ASP A 56 -0.32 9.00 -8.13
C ASP A 56 0.96 9.79 -7.83
N SER A 57 1.08 10.36 -6.62
CA SER A 57 2.22 11.21 -6.25
C SER A 57 2.97 10.75 -5.02
N VAL A 58 2.56 9.67 -4.34
CA VAL A 58 3.16 9.25 -3.07
C VAL A 58 3.52 7.77 -3.11
N ILE A 59 4.79 7.48 -2.84
CA ILE A 59 5.33 6.13 -2.72
C ILE A 59 6.04 6.00 -1.38
N ASP A 60 5.67 5.00 -0.59
CA ASP A 60 6.38 4.63 0.64
C ASP A 60 7.28 3.43 0.37
N PHE A 61 8.58 3.60 0.54
CA PHE A 61 9.56 2.53 0.51
C PHE A 61 9.82 2.03 1.93
N ARG A 62 9.48 0.78 2.21
CA ARG A 62 9.83 0.12 3.47
C ARG A 62 11.17 -0.55 3.30
N THR A 63 12.11 -0.22 4.17
CA THR A 63 13.45 -0.79 4.16
C THR A 63 13.68 -1.65 5.39
N ASN A 64 14.84 -2.32 5.43
CA ASN A 64 15.32 -3.03 6.62
C ASN A 64 15.24 -2.20 7.90
N GLY A 65 14.97 -2.88 9.02
CA GLY A 65 14.86 -2.25 10.34
C GLY A 65 13.60 -1.40 10.52
N SER A 66 12.51 -1.74 9.84
CA SER A 66 11.20 -1.07 9.96
C SER A 66 11.20 0.42 9.61
N ARG A 67 12.21 0.89 8.87
CA ARG A 67 12.27 2.27 8.39
C ARG A 67 11.39 2.46 7.16
N VAL A 68 10.77 3.63 7.07
CA VAL A 68 9.95 4.04 5.94
C VAL A 68 10.51 5.32 5.36
N TYR A 69 10.66 5.32 4.04
CA TYR A 69 11.02 6.48 3.25
C TYR A 69 9.86 6.85 2.34
N ARG A 70 9.36 8.08 2.46
CA ARG A 70 8.33 8.61 1.57
C ARG A 70 8.98 9.40 0.45
N VAL A 71 8.61 9.08 -0.78
CA VAL A 71 8.86 9.90 -1.96
C VAL A 71 7.55 10.56 -2.37
N THR A 72 7.57 11.89 -2.48
CA THR A 72 6.46 12.68 -3.02
C THR A 72 6.88 13.21 -4.39
N LEU A 73 6.26 12.70 -5.45
CA LEU A 73 6.53 13.08 -6.84
C LEU A 73 5.96 14.48 -7.09
N PRO A 74 6.78 15.51 -7.39
CA PRO A 74 6.32 16.90 -7.48
C PRO A 74 5.28 17.13 -8.57
N GLN A 75 5.32 16.34 -9.64
CA GLN A 75 4.39 16.42 -10.77
C GLN A 75 3.41 15.23 -10.82
N GLY A 76 3.44 14.37 -9.80
CA GLY A 76 2.76 13.09 -9.82
C GLY A 76 3.26 12.14 -10.92
N CYS A 77 2.58 11.02 -11.06
CA CYS A 77 2.81 10.06 -12.13
C CYS A 77 1.48 9.44 -12.58
N PRO A 78 1.00 9.78 -13.79
CA PRO A 78 -0.32 9.36 -14.26
C PRO A 78 -0.55 7.85 -14.17
N GLY A 79 -1.63 7.46 -13.49
CA GLY A 79 -2.04 6.06 -13.35
C GLY A 79 -1.26 5.25 -12.32
N LEU A 80 -0.27 5.85 -11.65
CA LEU A 80 0.56 5.15 -10.66
C LEU A 80 -0.28 4.63 -9.48
N GLY A 81 -1.16 5.43 -8.91
CA GLY A 81 -2.02 5.06 -7.77
C GLY A 81 -3.12 4.06 -8.12
N PHE A 82 -3.53 4.01 -9.39
CA PHE A 82 -4.46 3.02 -9.93
C PHE A 82 -3.76 1.67 -10.13
N GLU A 83 -2.66 1.66 -10.89
CA GLU A 83 -1.92 0.43 -11.22
C GLU A 83 -1.15 -0.12 -10.02
N ARG A 84 -0.67 0.77 -9.15
CA ARG A 84 0.15 0.50 -7.96
C ARG A 84 1.39 -0.33 -8.23
N ARG A 85 1.84 -0.30 -9.48
CA ARG A 85 2.92 -1.13 -10.02
C ARG A 85 3.74 -0.27 -10.95
N PHE A 86 5.04 -0.31 -10.73
CA PHE A 86 6.01 0.41 -11.53
C PHE A 86 7.33 -0.36 -11.56
N SER A 87 8.09 -0.17 -12.62
CA SER A 87 9.51 -0.50 -12.67
C SER A 87 10.33 0.76 -12.42
N TYR A 88 11.58 0.64 -11.99
CA TYR A 88 12.55 1.72 -11.99
C TYR A 88 13.80 1.28 -12.74
N ALA A 89 14.48 2.23 -13.38
CA ALA A 89 15.77 2.03 -14.01
C ALA A 89 16.81 2.86 -13.26
N THR A 90 17.87 2.21 -12.78
CA THR A 90 19.01 2.88 -12.14
C THR A 90 20.31 2.34 -12.72
N SER A 91 21.36 3.16 -12.70
CA SER A 91 22.71 2.77 -13.12
C SER A 91 23.57 2.25 -11.96
N LEU A 92 23.04 2.26 -10.73
CA LEU A 92 23.80 1.99 -9.50
C LEU A 92 23.11 0.93 -8.63
N SER A 93 23.77 0.49 -7.55
CA SER A 93 23.17 -0.39 -6.53
C SER A 93 22.22 0.34 -5.56
N GLN A 94 21.75 1.53 -5.94
CA GLN A 94 20.93 2.43 -5.14
C GLN A 94 19.79 2.98 -6.00
N LEU A 95 18.66 3.29 -5.38
CA LEU A 95 17.58 4.03 -6.01
C LEU A 95 17.71 5.50 -5.60
N CYS A 96 17.89 6.37 -6.57
CA CYS A 96 18.17 7.78 -6.38
C CYS A 96 17.00 8.68 -6.77
N SER A 97 16.97 9.89 -6.21
CA SER A 97 15.92 10.89 -6.45
C SER A 97 15.85 11.37 -7.90
N GLN A 98 16.90 11.14 -8.68
CA GLN A 98 16.96 11.46 -10.11
C GLN A 98 16.60 10.27 -11.01
N ASP A 99 16.40 9.07 -10.45
CA ASP A 99 16.03 7.89 -11.23
C ASP A 99 14.58 8.01 -11.71
N ILE A 100 14.24 7.24 -12.73
CA ILE A 100 12.93 7.27 -13.38
C ILE A 100 12.16 6.02 -13.02
N ILE A 101 10.91 6.21 -12.62
CA ILE A 101 9.90 5.14 -12.52
C ILE A 101 9.09 5.08 -13.81
N THR A 102 8.63 3.89 -14.17
CA THR A 102 7.69 3.65 -15.27
C THR A 102 6.53 2.82 -14.76
N VAL A 103 5.32 3.35 -14.83
CA VAL A 103 4.09 2.64 -14.44
C VAL A 103 3.87 1.45 -15.37
N PHE A 104 3.33 0.35 -14.85
CA PHE A 104 3.06 -0.85 -15.66
C PHE A 104 1.61 -1.31 -15.50
N SER A 105 0.89 -1.35 -16.62
CA SER A 105 -0.47 -1.91 -16.69
C SER A 105 -0.42 -3.40 -16.98
N GLN A 106 -1.40 -4.17 -16.47
CA GLN A 106 -1.42 -5.63 -16.55
C GLN A 106 -2.30 -6.19 -17.67
N SER A 107 -3.21 -5.42 -18.26
CA SER A 107 -4.20 -5.94 -19.22
C SER A 107 -4.65 -4.89 -20.24
N PRO A 108 -4.01 -4.84 -21.43
CA PRO A 108 -2.83 -5.60 -21.84
C PRO A 108 -1.54 -5.17 -21.10
N PRO A 109 -0.53 -6.05 -20.93
CA PRO A 109 0.77 -5.68 -20.37
C PRO A 109 1.43 -4.56 -21.18
N MET A 110 1.48 -3.34 -20.61
CA MET A 110 2.00 -2.18 -21.32
C MET A 110 2.71 -1.22 -20.37
N ARG A 111 3.76 -0.57 -20.87
CA ARG A 111 4.41 0.53 -20.17
C ARG A 111 3.50 1.75 -20.22
N GLY A 112 3.25 2.34 -19.06
CA GLY A 112 2.53 3.59 -18.89
C GLY A 112 3.47 4.78 -18.79
N ALA A 113 3.04 5.81 -18.04
CA ALA A 113 3.81 7.02 -17.82
C ALA A 113 5.18 6.74 -17.18
N SER A 114 6.16 7.56 -17.54
CA SER A 114 7.48 7.58 -16.91
C SER A 114 7.72 8.92 -16.22
N CYS A 115 8.17 8.85 -14.97
CA CYS A 115 8.21 10.00 -14.07
C CYS A 115 9.52 9.99 -13.27
N GLY A 116 10.13 11.16 -13.10
CA GLY A 116 11.29 11.31 -12.22
C GLY A 116 10.89 11.10 -10.77
N LEU A 117 11.79 10.50 -9.99
CA LEU A 117 11.67 10.41 -8.54
C LEU A 117 11.92 11.76 -7.87
N ALA A 118 11.92 11.73 -6.54
CA ALA A 118 12.22 12.85 -5.67
C ALA A 118 12.98 12.34 -4.42
N PRO A 119 13.52 13.23 -3.58
CA PRO A 119 14.26 12.83 -2.39
C PRO A 119 13.46 11.89 -1.47
N PHE A 120 14.17 10.95 -0.86
CA PHE A 120 13.64 9.96 0.07
C PHE A 120 13.57 10.56 1.46
N GLN A 121 12.39 10.98 1.89
CA GLN A 121 12.17 11.54 3.22
C GLN A 121 11.95 10.40 4.23
N PRO A 122 12.82 10.20 5.24
CA PRO A 122 12.50 9.30 6.35
C PRO A 122 11.24 9.79 7.05
N VAL A 123 10.29 8.89 7.32
CA VAL A 123 9.03 9.23 7.98
C VAL A 123 8.60 8.20 9.02
N THR A 124 7.87 8.68 10.02
CA THR A 124 7.02 7.86 10.87
C THR A 124 5.59 7.98 10.37
N LEU A 125 4.97 6.85 10.03
CA LEU A 125 3.57 6.82 9.58
C LEU A 125 2.64 6.79 10.79
N ALA A 126 1.55 7.55 10.72
CA ALA A 126 0.46 7.43 11.67
C ALA A 126 -0.15 6.02 11.61
N PRO A 127 -0.65 5.48 12.73
CA PRO A 127 -1.31 4.19 12.74
C PRO A 127 -2.58 4.25 11.87
N PRO A 128 -3.01 3.13 11.26
CA PRO A 128 -4.10 3.11 10.29
C PRO A 128 -5.46 3.60 10.84
N ASN A 129 -5.61 3.69 12.16
CA ASN A 129 -6.83 4.11 12.84
C ASN A 129 -6.78 5.58 13.30
N ALA A 130 -5.66 6.29 13.12
CA ALA A 130 -5.51 7.70 13.48
C ALA A 130 -5.92 8.64 12.32
N ASP A 131 -6.89 8.22 11.52
CA ASP A 131 -7.34 8.93 10.32
C ASP A 131 -7.91 10.32 10.69
N PRO A 132 -7.29 11.45 10.28
CA PRO A 132 -7.74 12.79 10.66
C PRO A 132 -9.09 13.17 10.03
N ALA A 133 -9.56 12.40 9.05
CA ALA A 133 -10.87 12.59 8.41
C ALA A 133 -12.05 12.01 9.24
N LYS A 134 -11.77 11.36 10.39
CA LYS A 134 -12.80 10.79 11.28
C LYS A 134 -12.93 11.50 12.64
N SER A 135 -12.29 12.64 12.84
CA SER A 135 -12.30 13.39 14.11
C SER A 135 -13.30 14.55 14.13
N GLY A 136 -14.46 14.40 13.49
CA GLY A 136 -15.55 15.39 13.45
C GLY A 136 -16.90 14.75 13.68
#